data_AF-A0A7C3TJ05-F1
#
_entry.id   AF-A0A7C3TJ05-F1
#
_cell.length_a   1.000
_cell.length_b   1.000
_cell.length_c   1.000
_cell.angle_alpha   90.00
_cell.angle_beta   90.00
_cell.angle_gamma   90.00
#
_symmetry.space_group_name_H-M   'P 1'
#
loop_
_entity.id
_entity.type
_entity.pdbx_description
1 polymer ?
#
loop_
_entity_poly.entity_id
_entity_poly.type
_entity_poly.pdbx_seq_one_letter_code
_entity_poly.pdbx_strand_id
1 'polypeptide(L)'
;MSGEKASRSRLKNELSKMHRYNDEATSSTINEFLDRLIKIEKHEDKMITSMVRLIESTEKLNKRIEGLTWIMLVLTAITFIISIPNTVATIMGIPKVSDIISVEIIILSIILSVAIPMILIFHPRWLLAKWWSKLEEVQKEE
;
A
#
# COMPACT_ATOMS: atom_id res chain seq x y z
N MET A 1 -48.20 38.22 61.36
CA MET A 1 -47.21 37.13 61.17
C MET A 1 -47.74 35.92 60.36
N SER A 2 -48.95 35.97 59.75
CA SER A 2 -49.54 34.79 59.07
C SER A 2 -49.21 34.68 57.57
N GLY A 3 -49.01 35.81 56.86
CA GLY A 3 -48.77 35.80 55.40
C GLY A 3 -47.39 35.27 54.96
N GLU A 4 -46.38 35.35 55.82
CA GLU A 4 -44.99 35.06 55.43
C GLU A 4 -44.70 33.54 55.30
N LYS A 5 -45.39 32.72 56.10
CA LYS A 5 -45.27 31.24 56.02
C LYS A 5 -45.92 30.66 54.77
N ALA A 6 -47.03 31.25 54.32
CA ALA A 6 -47.73 30.84 53.11
C ALA A 6 -46.84 31.07 51.86
N SER A 7 -46.20 32.23 51.76
CA SER A 7 -45.29 32.57 50.65
C SER A 7 -44.03 31.69 50.63
N ARG A 8 -43.46 31.36 51.80
CA ARG A 8 -42.32 30.42 51.87
C ARG A 8 -42.67 29.01 51.44
N SER A 9 -43.88 28.52 51.74
CA SER A 9 -44.31 27.19 51.31
C SER A 9 -44.47 27.10 49.78
N ARG A 10 -44.99 28.17 49.16
CA ARG A 10 -45.11 28.30 47.71
C ARG A 10 -43.75 28.31 47.03
N LEU A 11 -42.81 29.11 47.54
CA LEU A 11 -41.45 29.17 47.02
C LEU A 11 -40.72 27.83 47.12
N LYS A 12 -40.88 27.08 48.22
CA LYS A 12 -40.30 25.74 48.34
C LYS A 12 -40.87 24.75 47.32
N ASN A 13 -42.17 24.81 47.04
CA ASN A 13 -42.79 23.96 46.02
C ASN A 13 -42.31 24.32 44.61
N GLU A 14 -42.18 25.61 44.29
CA GLU A 14 -41.65 26.07 43.01
C GLU A 14 -40.17 25.70 42.85
N LEU A 15 -39.35 25.84 43.90
CA LEU A 15 -37.94 25.45 43.88
C LEU A 15 -37.78 23.94 43.69
N SER A 16 -38.62 23.13 44.36
CA SER A 16 -38.62 21.67 44.19
C SER A 16 -39.02 21.26 42.77
N LYS A 17 -39.94 22.00 42.13
CA LYS A 17 -40.33 21.75 40.74
C LYS A 17 -39.22 22.12 39.78
N MET A 18 -38.56 23.26 39.98
CA MET A 18 -37.39 23.66 39.18
C MET A 18 -36.26 22.64 39.29
N HIS A 19 -35.96 22.12 40.49
CA HIS A 19 -34.89 21.15 40.65
C HIS A 19 -35.18 19.84 39.92
N ARG A 20 -36.41 19.33 40.02
CA ARG A 20 -36.82 18.13 39.27
C ARG A 20 -36.78 18.35 37.76
N TYR A 21 -37.23 19.50 37.28
CA TYR A 21 -37.20 19.84 35.86
C TYR A 21 -35.76 19.93 35.33
N ASN A 22 -34.85 20.50 36.12
CA ASN A 22 -33.45 20.62 35.76
C ASN A 22 -32.74 19.24 35.72
N ASP A 23 -33.00 18.35 36.69
CA ASP A 23 -32.43 17.00 36.68
C ASP A 23 -32.94 16.16 35.51
N GLU A 24 -34.21 16.31 35.14
CA GLU A 24 -34.81 15.59 34.01
C GLU A 24 -34.27 16.09 32.66
N ALA A 25 -34.08 17.41 32.52
CA ALA A 25 -33.42 18.01 31.36
C ALA A 25 -31.93 17.63 31.25
N THR A 26 -31.23 17.52 32.38
CA THR A 26 -29.81 17.13 32.42
C THR A 26 -29.65 15.64 32.12
N SER A 27 -30.55 14.79 32.64
CA SER A 27 -30.57 13.36 32.35
C SER A 27 -30.90 13.08 30.88
N SER A 28 -31.85 13.82 30.30
CA SER A 28 -32.19 13.74 28.87
C SER A 28 -30.99 14.06 27.98
N THR A 29 -30.24 15.12 28.27
CA THR A 29 -29.07 15.51 27.47
C THR A 29 -27.94 14.50 27.58
N ILE A 30 -27.66 13.99 28.79
CA ILE A 30 -26.65 12.93 29.00
C ILE A 30 -27.00 11.66 28.21
N ASN A 31 -28.26 11.22 28.24
CA ASN A 31 -28.69 10.05 27.48
C ASN A 31 -28.55 10.25 25.96
N GLU A 32 -28.84 11.45 25.45
CA GLU A 32 -28.63 11.77 24.02
C GLU A 32 -27.13 11.74 23.65
N PHE A 33 -26.25 12.21 24.54
CA PHE A 33 -24.81 12.12 24.34
C PHE A 33 -24.30 10.68 24.35
N LEU A 34 -24.76 9.83 25.27
CA LEU A 34 -24.38 8.42 25.30
C LEU A 34 -24.86 7.68 24.05
N ASP A 35 -26.09 7.95 23.58
CA ASP A 35 -26.62 7.32 22.37
C ASP A 35 -25.81 7.73 21.12
N ARG A 36 -25.37 8.99 21.05
CA ARG A 36 -24.45 9.46 20.01
C ARG A 36 -23.09 8.77 20.08
N LEU A 37 -22.52 8.60 21.27
CA LEU A 37 -21.22 7.93 21.44
C LEU A 37 -21.29 6.45 21.05
N ILE A 38 -22.32 5.72 21.49
CA ILE A 38 -22.58 4.33 21.10
C ILE A 38 -22.75 4.20 19.58
N LYS A 39 -23.42 5.18 18.96
CA LYS A 39 -23.61 5.21 17.51
C LYS A 39 -22.29 5.43 16.76
N ILE A 40 -21.39 6.26 17.31
CA ILE A 40 -20.05 6.50 16.76
C ILE A 40 -19.18 5.24 16.91
N GLU A 41 -19.12 4.64 18.11
CA GLU A 41 -18.35 3.42 18.38
C GLU A 41 -18.77 2.27 17.44
N LYS A 42 -20.08 2.05 17.31
CA LYS A 42 -20.63 1.05 16.39
C LYS A 42 -20.34 1.35 14.91
N HIS A 43 -20.16 2.62 14.56
CA HIS A 43 -19.78 3.02 13.21
C HIS A 43 -18.28 2.80 12.96
N GLU A 44 -17.46 3.06 13.97
CA GLU A 44 -16.00 2.86 13.94
C GLU A 44 -15.65 1.36 13.83
N ASP A 45 -16.33 0.49 14.57
CA ASP A 45 -16.20 -0.98 14.45
C ASP A 45 -16.51 -1.49 13.05
N LYS A 46 -17.56 -0.93 12.41
CA LYS A 46 -17.90 -1.25 11.01
C LYS A 46 -16.81 -0.76 10.05
N MET A 47 -16.21 0.40 10.32
CA MET A 47 -15.14 0.95 9.51
C MET A 47 -13.86 0.11 9.63
N ILE A 48 -13.48 -0.29 10.84
CA ILE A 48 -12.33 -1.19 11.08
C ILE A 48 -12.54 -2.54 10.40
N THR A 49 -13.73 -3.13 10.52
CA THR A 49 -14.07 -4.39 9.84
C THR A 49 -13.94 -4.27 8.32
N SER A 50 -14.33 -3.12 7.78
CA SER A 50 -14.20 -2.82 6.35
C SER A 50 -12.72 -2.67 5.96
N MET A 51 -11.92 -1.96 6.75
CA MET A 51 -10.47 -1.82 6.50
C MET A 51 -9.74 -3.16 6.53
N VAL A 52 -10.04 -4.04 7.47
CA VAL A 52 -9.43 -5.38 7.53
C VAL A 52 -9.73 -6.18 6.26
N ARG A 53 -10.97 -6.15 5.77
CA ARG A 53 -11.33 -6.78 4.49
C ARG A 53 -10.61 -6.16 3.30
N LEU A 54 -10.40 -4.84 3.31
CA LEU A 54 -9.61 -4.17 2.28
C LEU A 54 -8.15 -4.62 2.29
N ILE A 55 -7.53 -4.72 3.47
CA ILE A 55 -6.14 -5.19 3.65
C ILE A 55 -5.99 -6.62 3.13
N GLU A 56 -6.92 -7.51 3.48
CA GLU A 56 -6.92 -8.89 2.99
C GLU A 56 -7.09 -8.96 1.45
N SER A 57 -7.91 -8.06 0.89
CA SER A 57 -8.06 -7.93 -0.56
C SER A 57 -6.79 -7.40 -1.23
N THR A 58 -6.11 -6.43 -0.61
CA THR A 58 -4.85 -5.87 -1.14
C THR A 58 -3.73 -6.90 -1.13
N GLU A 59 -3.67 -7.77 -0.14
CA GLU A 59 -2.69 -8.85 -0.08
C GLU A 59 -2.86 -9.85 -1.24
N LYS A 60 -4.12 -10.22 -1.54
CA LYS A 60 -4.46 -11.10 -2.68
C LYS A 60 -4.13 -10.44 -4.02
N LEU A 61 -4.34 -9.13 -4.14
CA LEU A 61 -3.97 -8.35 -5.32
C LEU A 61 -2.46 -8.25 -5.48
N ASN A 62 -1.73 -8.01 -4.38
CA ASN A 62 -0.28 -7.89 -4.39
C ASN A 62 0.39 -9.19 -4.88
N LYS A 63 -0.08 -10.37 -4.44
CA LYS A 63 0.39 -11.66 -4.95
C LYS A 63 0.15 -11.84 -6.46
N ARG A 64 -0.97 -11.35 -6.98
CA ARG A 64 -1.28 -11.44 -8.42
C ARG A 64 -0.41 -10.50 -9.25
N ILE A 65 -0.21 -9.27 -8.76
CA ILE A 65 0.69 -8.30 -9.38
C ILE A 65 2.13 -8.83 -9.38
N GLU A 66 2.56 -9.42 -8.27
CA GLU A 66 3.89 -10.03 -8.12
C GLU A 66 4.16 -11.12 -9.19
N GLY A 67 3.16 -11.96 -9.47
CA GLY A 67 3.22 -12.98 -10.53
C GLY A 67 3.20 -12.38 -11.94
N LEU A 68 2.38 -11.36 -12.19
CA LEU A 68 2.33 -10.64 -13.46
C LEU A 68 3.66 -9.94 -13.78
N THR A 69 4.25 -9.24 -12.80
CA THR A 69 5.56 -8.59 -12.95
C THR A 69 6.65 -9.61 -13.24
N TRP A 70 6.57 -10.81 -12.65
CA TRP A 70 7.53 -11.88 -12.94
C TRP A 70 7.42 -12.36 -14.39
N ILE A 71 6.21 -12.60 -14.88
CA ILE A 71 5.97 -13.00 -16.27
C ILE A 71 6.49 -11.92 -17.22
N MET A 72 6.23 -10.65 -16.92
CA MET A 72 6.71 -9.52 -17.70
C MET A 72 8.24 -9.46 -17.74
N LEU A 73 8.91 -9.65 -16.60
CA LEU A 73 10.37 -9.69 -16.53
C LEU A 73 10.97 -10.82 -17.37
N VAL A 74 10.40 -12.02 -17.27
CA VAL A 74 10.85 -13.18 -18.07
C VAL A 74 10.65 -12.91 -19.56
N LEU A 75 9.50 -12.37 -19.94
CA LEU A 75 9.20 -12.07 -21.34
C LEU A 75 10.13 -10.97 -21.90
N THR A 76 10.42 -9.94 -21.11
CA THR A 76 11.39 -8.89 -21.48
C THR A 76 12.80 -9.47 -21.60
N ALA A 77 13.20 -10.36 -20.69
CA ALA A 77 14.51 -11.00 -20.76
C ALA A 77 14.64 -11.86 -22.04
N ILE A 78 13.63 -12.68 -22.36
CA ILE A 78 13.59 -13.48 -23.60
C ILE A 78 13.62 -12.58 -24.84
N THR A 79 12.94 -11.45 -24.81
CA THR A 79 12.95 -10.50 -25.94
C THR A 79 14.35 -9.90 -26.13
N PHE A 80 15.01 -9.54 -25.03
CA PHE A 80 16.37 -8.98 -25.05
C PHE A 80 17.41 -10.00 -25.57
N ILE A 81 17.27 -11.26 -25.12
CA ILE A 81 18.07 -12.41 -25.57
C ILE A 81 18.10 -12.52 -27.09
N ILE A 82 16.93 -12.43 -27.71
CA ILE A 82 16.73 -12.65 -29.14
C ILE A 82 17.06 -11.39 -29.93
N SER A 83 16.74 -10.23 -29.39
CA SER A 83 16.96 -8.93 -30.03
C SER A 83 18.44 -8.62 -30.22
N ILE A 84 19.29 -8.82 -29.21
CA ILE A 84 20.69 -8.39 -29.29
C ILE A 84 21.47 -9.06 -30.44
N PRO A 85 21.51 -10.40 -30.55
CA PRO A 85 22.25 -11.05 -31.62
C PRO A 85 21.72 -10.65 -33.01
N ASN A 86 20.40 -10.48 -33.13
CA ASN A 86 19.74 -10.14 -34.38
C ASN A 86 20.04 -8.68 -34.81
N THR A 87 20.03 -7.75 -33.87
CA THR A 87 20.40 -6.34 -34.12
C THR A 87 21.89 -6.22 -34.44
N VAL A 88 22.76 -6.93 -33.72
CA VAL A 88 24.20 -6.94 -33.98
C VAL A 88 24.50 -7.53 -35.37
N ALA A 89 23.87 -8.64 -35.73
CA ALA A 89 24.02 -9.24 -37.06
C ALA A 89 23.55 -8.31 -38.19
N THR A 90 22.50 -7.52 -37.94
CA THR A 90 21.98 -6.56 -38.92
C THR A 90 22.89 -5.33 -39.06
N ILE A 91 23.37 -4.76 -37.94
CA ILE A 91 24.26 -3.59 -37.96
C ILE A 91 25.63 -3.92 -38.54
N MET A 92 26.18 -5.10 -38.21
CA MET A 92 27.49 -5.51 -38.73
C MET A 92 27.46 -5.92 -40.20
N GLY A 93 26.27 -6.13 -40.76
CA GLY A 93 26.10 -6.59 -42.13
C GLY A 93 26.46 -8.06 -42.27
N ILE A 94 25.63 -8.79 -43.01
CA ILE A 94 25.80 -10.21 -43.28
C ILE A 94 27.13 -10.59 -43.99
N PRO A 95 27.95 -9.71 -44.64
CA PRO A 95 29.17 -10.14 -45.30
C PRO A 95 30.41 -9.85 -44.43
N LYS A 96 30.73 -10.74 -43.48
CA LYS A 96 32.10 -11.05 -42.96
C LYS A 96 32.01 -11.94 -41.72
N VAL A 97 31.37 -13.10 -41.85
CA VAL A 97 31.46 -14.19 -40.87
C VAL A 97 32.84 -14.89 -40.86
N SER A 98 33.82 -14.35 -41.60
CA SER A 98 35.21 -14.84 -41.62
C SER A 98 36.15 -14.12 -40.66
N ASP A 99 35.76 -12.98 -40.09
CA ASP A 99 36.56 -12.31 -39.07
C ASP A 99 36.31 -12.96 -37.71
N ILE A 100 37.35 -13.54 -37.13
CA ILE A 100 37.34 -14.25 -35.83
C ILE A 100 36.73 -13.36 -34.73
N ILE A 101 36.92 -12.04 -34.83
CA ILE A 101 36.38 -11.04 -33.91
C ILE A 101 34.84 -10.96 -33.97
N SER A 102 34.24 -11.05 -35.16
CA SER A 102 32.76 -11.04 -35.31
C SER A 102 32.13 -12.32 -34.73
N VAL A 103 32.80 -13.46 -34.92
CA VAL A 103 32.36 -14.74 -34.35
C VAL A 103 32.44 -14.72 -32.83
N GLU A 104 33.52 -14.17 -32.26
CA GLU A 104 33.70 -14.03 -30.82
C GLU A 104 32.63 -13.13 -30.18
N ILE A 105 32.28 -12.01 -30.82
CA ILE A 105 31.20 -11.10 -30.35
C ILE A 105 29.83 -11.79 -30.39
N ILE A 106 29.54 -12.57 -31.44
CA ILE A 106 28.28 -13.33 -31.53
C ILE A 106 28.21 -14.39 -30.42
N ILE A 107 29.31 -15.10 -30.16
CA ILE A 107 29.38 -16.10 -29.08
C ILE A 107 29.22 -15.44 -27.69
N LEU A 108 29.91 -14.32 -27.43
CA LEU A 108 29.77 -13.55 -26.20
C LEU A 108 28.35 -13.02 -26.02
N SER A 109 27.73 -12.55 -27.11
CA SER A 109 26.34 -12.12 -27.13
C SER A 109 25.39 -13.25 -26.75
N ILE A 110 25.58 -14.46 -27.27
CA ILE A 110 24.77 -15.64 -26.94
C ILE A 110 24.98 -16.04 -25.48
N ILE A 111 26.23 -16.02 -24.98
CA ILE A 111 26.54 -16.34 -23.59
C ILE A 111 25.91 -15.32 -22.64
N LEU A 112 26.04 -14.02 -22.89
CA LEU A 112 25.39 -12.97 -22.08
C LEU A 112 23.88 -13.09 -22.12
N SER A 113 23.36 -13.34 -23.32
CA SER A 113 21.94 -13.54 -23.59
C SER A 113 21.38 -14.67 -22.72
N VAL A 114 22.03 -15.84 -22.65
CA VAL A 114 21.57 -16.92 -21.78
C VAL A 114 21.89 -16.66 -20.29
N ALA A 115 23.04 -16.08 -19.98
CA ALA A 115 23.51 -15.91 -18.61
C ALA A 115 22.71 -14.85 -17.82
N ILE A 116 22.32 -13.73 -18.44
CA ILE A 116 21.57 -12.65 -17.78
C ILE A 116 20.21 -13.12 -17.22
N PRO A 117 19.32 -13.76 -18.00
CA PRO A 117 18.06 -14.30 -17.50
C PRO A 117 18.28 -15.45 -16.52
N MET A 118 19.31 -16.28 -16.73
CA MET A 118 19.64 -17.36 -15.81
C MET A 118 20.01 -16.78 -14.43
N ILE A 119 20.85 -15.74 -14.38
CA ILE A 119 21.22 -15.01 -13.17
C ILE A 119 20.02 -14.28 -12.56
N LEU A 120 19.17 -13.65 -13.38
CA LEU A 120 17.98 -12.93 -12.94
C LEU A 120 16.94 -13.86 -12.31
N ILE A 121 16.78 -15.07 -12.85
CA ILE A 121 15.88 -16.09 -12.33
C ILE A 121 16.45 -16.71 -11.04
N PHE A 122 17.77 -16.89 -10.96
CA PHE A 122 18.42 -17.52 -9.80
C PHE A 122 18.65 -16.56 -8.62
N HIS A 123 18.61 -15.25 -8.83
CA HIS A 123 18.76 -14.28 -7.74
C HIS A 123 17.42 -13.73 -7.24
N PRO A 124 17.00 -14.07 -6.01
CA PRO A 124 15.77 -13.57 -5.44
C PRO A 124 15.82 -12.05 -5.30
N ARG A 125 14.66 -11.41 -5.46
CA ARG A 125 14.34 -9.97 -5.49
C ARG A 125 15.14 -9.04 -4.55
N TRP A 126 15.73 -9.57 -3.48
CA TRP A 126 16.51 -8.83 -2.49
C TRP A 126 17.90 -8.38 -2.95
N LEU A 127 18.58 -9.15 -3.82
CA LEU A 127 19.94 -8.81 -4.27
C LEU A 127 19.95 -7.74 -5.37
N LEU A 128 18.94 -7.70 -6.24
CA LEU A 128 18.80 -6.65 -7.26
C LEU A 128 18.56 -5.27 -6.63
N ALA A 129 17.73 -5.20 -5.58
CA ALA A 129 17.53 -3.98 -4.82
C ALA A 129 18.82 -3.49 -4.14
N LYS A 130 19.62 -4.43 -3.61
CA LYS A 130 20.91 -4.15 -2.96
C LYS A 130 22.03 -3.78 -3.94
N TRP A 131 21.99 -4.30 -5.16
CA TRP A 131 22.96 -3.98 -6.20
C TRP A 131 22.67 -2.61 -6.85
N TRP A 132 21.39 -2.27 -7.02
CA TRP A 132 20.97 -0.97 -7.51
C TRP A 132 21.36 0.17 -6.55
N SER A 133 21.16 -0.01 -5.24
CA SER A 133 21.61 1.00 -4.25
C SER A 133 23.13 1.21 -4.28
N LYS A 134 23.89 0.15 -4.59
CA LYS A 134 25.35 0.22 -4.66
C LYS A 134 25.86 0.89 -5.93
N LEU A 135 25.13 0.79 -7.05
CA LEU A 135 25.45 1.55 -8.26
C LEU A 135 25.15 3.05 -8.11
N GLU A 136 24.11 3.39 -7.35
CA GLU A 136 23.74 4.77 -7.05
C GLU A 136 24.77 5.49 -6.16
N GLU A 137 25.47 4.74 -5.29
CA GLU A 137 26.61 5.24 -4.53
C GLU A 137 27.85 5.47 -5.41
N VAL A 138 28.14 4.56 -6.35
CA VAL A 138 29.32 4.67 -7.24
C VAL A 138 29.20 5.84 -8.21
N GLN A 139 27.99 6.23 -8.62
CA GLN A 139 27.75 7.43 -9.45
C GLN A 139 27.80 8.76 -8.69
N LYS A 140 27.86 8.74 -7.35
CA LYS A 140 27.97 9.95 -6.50
C LYS A 140 29.41 10.26 -6.06
N GLU A 141 30.35 9.35 -6.31
CA GLU A 141 31.78 9.52 -5.98
C GLU A 141 32.64 9.96 -7.18
N GLU A 142 32.07 10.13 -8.38
CA GLU A 142 32.68 10.86 -9.52
C GLU A 142 32.10 12.27 -9.67
#